data_AF-A0A290Q8G2-F1
#
_entry.id   AF-A0A290Q8G2-F1
#
_cell.length_a   1.000
_cell.length_b   1.000
_cell.length_c   1.000
_cell.angle_alpha   90.00
_cell.angle_beta   90.00
_cell.angle_gamma   90.00
#
_symmetry.space_group_name_H-M   'P 1'
#
loop_
_entity.id
_entity.type
_entity.pdbx_description
1 polymer ?
#
loop_
_entity_poly.entity_id
_entity_poly.type
_entity_poly.pdbx_seq_one_letter_code
_entity_poly.pdbx_strand_id
1 'polypeptide(L)' 'MEHLTHLRRRRASTTLRSTPAQLEEIAERTGYGSVYSFSTAFRRWSWE' A
#
# COMPACT_ATOMS: atom_id res chain seq x y z
N MET A 1 -3.57 -3.56 -15.86
CA MET A 1 -3.52 -3.81 -14.40
C MET A 1 -2.48 -2.96 -13.69
N GLU A 2 -1.36 -2.57 -14.32
CA GLU A 2 -0.30 -1.77 -13.68
C GLU A 2 -0.73 -0.39 -13.18
N HIS A 3 -1.57 0.33 -13.94
CA HIS A 3 -2.04 1.66 -13.54
C HIS A 3 -2.78 1.66 -12.18
N LEU A 4 -3.60 0.65 -11.91
CA LEU A 4 -4.30 0.54 -10.63
C LEU A 4 -3.30 0.27 -9.49
N THR A 5 -2.30 -0.57 -9.71
CA THR A 5 -1.24 -0.85 -8.74
C THR A 5 -0.43 0.41 -8.41
N HIS A 6 -0.06 1.21 -9.42
CA HIS A 6 0.65 2.47 -9.21
C HIS A 6 -0.19 3.48 -8.42
N LEU A 7 -1.49 3.59 -8.73
CA LEU A 7 -2.38 4.50 -8.03
C LEU A 7 -2.56 4.10 -6.55
N ARG A 8 -2.74 2.79 -6.29
CA ARG A 8 -2.87 2.24 -4.94
C ARG A 8 -1.59 2.45 -4.12
N ARG A 9 -0.42 2.23 -4.73
CA ARG A 9 0.88 2.52 -4.10
C ARG A 9 1.03 3.99 -3.72
N ARG A 10 0.76 4.91 -4.65
CA ARG A 10 0.94 6.34 -4.39
C ARG A 10 0.10 6.80 -3.20
N ARG A 11 -1.14 6.29 -3.09
CA ARG A 11 -2.00 6.49 -1.92
C ARG A 11 -1.40 5.90 -0.64
N ALA A 12 -0.93 4.65 -0.69
CA ALA A 12 -0.31 3.98 0.46
C ALA A 12 0.86 4.76 1.03
N SER A 13 1.76 5.21 0.15
CA SER A 13 2.96 5.96 0.51
C SER A 13 2.64 7.32 1.12
N THR A 14 1.58 8.01 0.67
CA THR A 14 1.11 9.25 1.28
C THR A 14 0.53 9.00 2.67
N THR A 15 -0.31 7.97 2.83
CA THR A 15 -0.93 7.64 4.12
C THR A 15 0.09 7.22 5.17
N LEU A 16 1.06 6.36 4.82
CA LEU A 16 2.14 5.93 5.72
C LEU A 16 3.02 7.08 6.21
N ARG A 17 3.24 8.09 5.37
CA ARG A 17 4.11 9.24 5.72
C ARG A 17 3.41 10.24 6.64
N SER A 18 2.08 10.26 6.64
CA SER A 18 1.28 11.26 7.33
C SER A 18 0.61 10.75 8.61
N THR A 19 0.69 9.46 8.93
CA THR A 19 0.02 8.89 10.12
C THR A 19 0.72 7.62 10.60
N PRO A 20 0.85 7.38 11.93
CA PRO A 20 1.13 6.06 12.48
C PRO A 20 -0.10 5.14 12.37
N ALA A 21 -0.71 5.06 11.18
CA ALA A 21 -1.84 4.18 10.93
C ALA A 21 -1.35 2.73 10.88
N GLN A 22 -2.11 1.81 11.48
CA GLN A 22 -1.78 0.39 11.44
C GLN A 22 -1.87 -0.12 10.00
N LEU A 23 -0.97 -1.06 9.64
CA LEU A 23 -0.83 -1.59 8.28
C LEU A 23 -2.13 -2.17 7.71
N GLU A 24 -3.02 -2.65 8.58
CA GLU A 24 -4.36 -3.14 8.24
C GLU A 24 -5.25 -2.07 7.65
N GLU A 25 -5.32 -0.91 8.30
CA GLU A 25 -6.11 0.23 7.84
C GLU A 25 -5.62 0.75 6.49
N ILE A 26 -4.29 0.72 6.27
CA ILE A 26 -3.69 1.19 5.03
C ILE A 26 -3.98 0.22 3.88
N ALA A 27 -3.89 -1.10 4.13
CA ALA A 27 -4.22 -2.12 3.14
C ALA A 27 -5.67 -1.98 2.66
N GLU A 28 -6.62 -1.83 3.59
CA GLU A 28 -8.04 -1.67 3.28
C GLU A 28 -8.30 -0.37 2.49
N ARG A 29 -7.75 0.76 2.96
CA ARG A 29 -7.88 2.07 2.28
C ARG A 29 -7.27 2.12 0.88
N THR A 30 -6.26 1.28 0.63
CA THR A 30 -5.58 1.20 -0.67
C THR A 30 -6.18 0.11 -1.57
N GLY A 31 -7.27 -0.55 -1.14
CA GLY A 31 -8.01 -1.52 -1.94
C GLY A 31 -7.32 -2.88 -2.03
N TYR A 32 -6.44 -3.20 -1.08
CA TYR A 32 -5.93 -4.56 -0.89
C TYR A 32 -6.88 -5.32 0.04
N GLY A 33 -7.29 -6.52 -0.36
CA GLY A 33 -8.11 -7.39 0.48
C GLY A 33 -7.35 -8.07 1.63
N SER A 34 -6.04 -7.83 1.74
CA SER A 34 -5.21 -8.39 2.81
C SER A 34 -3.92 -7.59 3.00
N VAL A 35 -3.51 -7.47 4.27
CA VAL A 35 -2.22 -6.92 4.70
C VAL A 35 -1.05 -7.67 4.07
N TYR A 36 -1.18 -8.98 3.88
CA TYR A 36 -0.13 -9.80 3.29
C TYR A 36 0.13 -9.42 1.82
N SER A 37 -0.95 -9.24 1.05
CA SER A 37 -0.87 -8.81 -0.34
C SER A 37 -0.33 -7.38 -0.47
N PHE A 38 -0.73 -6.50 0.45
CA PHE A 38 -0.19 -5.14 0.55
C PHE A 38 1.32 -5.17 0.83
N SER A 39 1.74 -5.88 1.88
CA SER A 39 3.13 -5.93 2.34
C SER A 39 4.06 -6.52 1.28
N THR A 40 3.61 -7.57 0.58
CA THR A 40 4.37 -8.17 -0.53
C THR A 40 4.53 -7.20 -1.69
N ALA A 41 3.46 -6.51 -2.08
CA ALA A 41 3.49 -5.54 -3.18
C ALA A 41 4.28 -4.26 -2.85
N PHE A 42 4.29 -3.87 -1.58
CA PHE A 42 5.00 -2.71 -1.06
C PHE A 42 6.50 -3.01 -0.89
N ARG A 43 6.87 -4.15 -0.30
CA ARG A 43 8.27 -4.57 -0.13
C ARG A 43 8.98 -4.76 -1.45
N ARG A 44 8.29 -5.30 -2.47
CA ARG A 44 8.84 -5.43 -3.83
C ARG A 44 9.14 -4.06 -4.46
N TRP A 45 8.42 -3.02 -4.07
CA TRP A 45 8.60 -1.66 -4.59
C TRP A 45 9.64 -0.86 -3.82
N SER A 46 9.77 -1.02 -2.50
CA SER A 46 10.77 -0.29 -1.72
C SER A 46 12.23 -0.67 -2.03
N TRP A 47 12.43 -1.70 -2.86
CA TRP A 47 13.74 -2.19 -3.30
C TRP A 47 14.13 -1.72 -4.72
N GLU A 48 13.23 -1.00 -5.41
CA GLU A 48 13.50 -0.25 -6.65
C GLU A 48 13.65 1.24 -6.34
#